data_AF-A0AAP0X5P1-F1
#
_entry.id   AF-A0AAP0X5P1-F1
#
_cell.length_a   1.000
_cell.length_b   1.000
_cell.length_c   1.000
_cell.angle_alpha   90.00
_cell.angle_beta   90.00
_cell.angle_gamma   90.00
#
_symmetry.space_group_name_H-M   'P 1'
#
loop_
_entity.id
_entity.type
_entity.pdbx_description
1 polymer ?
#
loop_
_entity_poly.entity_id
_entity_poly.type
_entity_poly.pdbx_seq_one_letter_code
_entity_poly.pdbx_strand_id
1 'polypeptide(L)'
;MARTKHNAPNPKNRRQSAARVTSPVSPGRRPAPDASAERNRKPRRNRPGTVALREIRQFQKTWKLLIPAAPFIRTVREISHIYSPQITRWTAEALIALQEAAGGFFGSFV
;
A
#
# COMPACT_ATOMS: atom_id res chain seq x y z
N MET A 1 -14.48 -58.97 -8.41
CA MET A 1 -13.05 -58.79 -8.09
C MET A 1 -12.77 -57.29 -8.08
N ALA A 2 -12.16 -56.82 -6.99
CA ALA A 2 -11.95 -55.41 -6.64
C ALA A 2 -10.63 -54.84 -7.18
N ARG A 3 -10.50 -53.49 -7.18
CA ARG A 3 -9.33 -52.65 -6.77
C ARG A 3 -9.22 -51.36 -7.62
N THR A 4 -9.98 -50.31 -7.30
CA THR A 4 -9.67 -49.15 -6.41
C THR A 4 -8.54 -48.22 -6.87
N LYS A 5 -8.93 -46.97 -7.14
CA LYS A 5 -8.08 -45.80 -7.36
C LYS A 5 -7.16 -45.59 -6.15
N HIS A 6 -5.85 -45.55 -6.38
CA HIS A 6 -4.88 -45.12 -5.38
C HIS A 6 -4.83 -43.59 -5.35
N ASN A 7 -5.53 -42.99 -4.39
CA ASN A 7 -5.26 -41.64 -3.89
C ASN A 7 -4.77 -41.81 -2.44
N ALA A 8 -3.56 -41.36 -2.15
CA ALA A 8 -2.93 -41.53 -0.84
C ALA A 8 -3.17 -40.28 0.01
N PRO A 9 -4.01 -40.31 1.06
CA PRO A 9 -3.98 -39.27 2.07
C PRO A 9 -2.81 -39.54 3.01
N ASN A 10 -1.87 -38.60 3.04
CA ASN A 10 -0.74 -38.52 3.96
C ASN A 10 -1.22 -38.12 5.38
N PRO A 11 -1.11 -38.97 6.42
CA PRO A 11 -1.42 -38.59 7.78
C PRO A 11 -0.13 -38.50 8.61
N LYS A 12 0.60 -37.38 8.49
CA LYS A 12 1.60 -36.96 9.49
C LYS A 12 0.91 -36.39 10.74
N ASN A 13 0.00 -37.15 11.33
CA ASN A 13 -0.59 -36.84 12.63
C ASN A 13 -0.77 -38.12 13.44
N ARG A 14 0.32 -38.86 13.60
CA ARG A 14 0.41 -39.95 14.57
C ARG A 14 0.55 -39.34 15.96
N ARG A 15 -0.59 -38.94 16.50
CA ARG A 15 -0.79 -38.68 17.93
C ARG A 15 -0.27 -39.89 18.70
N GLN A 16 0.86 -39.73 19.39
CA GLN A 16 1.38 -40.73 20.30
C GLN A 16 0.48 -40.76 21.54
N SER A 17 -0.13 -41.92 21.74
CA SER A 17 -0.84 -42.36 22.93
C SER A 17 0.15 -42.76 24.02
N ALA A 18 -0.04 -42.31 25.26
CA ALA A 18 -0.01 -43.11 26.50
C ALA A 18 0.05 -42.20 27.75
N ALA A 19 -0.59 -42.65 28.82
CA ALA A 19 -0.99 -41.86 29.98
C ALA A 19 0.06 -41.75 31.10
N ARG A 20 -0.06 -40.63 31.84
CA ARG A 20 0.06 -40.46 33.30
C ARG A 20 1.45 -40.49 33.96
N VAL A 21 1.92 -39.32 34.42
CA VAL A 21 2.47 -39.07 35.78
C VAL A 21 2.15 -37.63 36.21
N THR A 22 1.60 -37.48 37.41
CA THR A 22 1.24 -36.23 38.11
C THR A 22 2.42 -35.68 38.91
N SER A 23 2.69 -34.36 38.88
CA SER A 23 3.32 -33.58 39.98
C SER A 23 3.15 -32.07 39.73
N PRO A 24 2.90 -31.24 40.77
CA PRO A 24 2.51 -29.84 40.61
C PRO A 24 3.75 -28.94 40.49
N VAL A 25 3.79 -28.07 39.47
CA VAL A 25 4.77 -26.99 39.38
C VAL A 25 4.02 -25.65 39.49
N SER A 26 4.42 -24.88 40.49
CA SER A 26 3.97 -23.54 40.88
C SER A 26 3.66 -22.59 39.71
N PRO A 27 2.75 -21.60 39.89
CA PRO A 27 2.44 -20.60 38.89
C PRO A 27 3.60 -19.58 38.80
N GLY A 28 4.66 -19.97 38.11
CA GLY A 28 5.77 -19.10 37.75
C GLY A 28 5.34 -18.13 36.66
N ARG A 29 5.01 -16.90 37.07
CA ARG A 29 5.27 -15.63 36.38
C ARG A 29 5.40 -15.71 34.85
N ARG A 30 4.36 -15.24 34.13
CA ARG A 30 4.49 -14.86 32.70
C ARG A 30 5.71 -13.94 32.55
N PRO A 31 6.66 -14.19 31.63
CA PRO A 31 7.67 -13.19 31.36
C PRO A 31 6.96 -11.97 30.76
N ALA A 32 7.16 -10.81 31.40
CA ALA A 32 6.75 -9.53 30.85
C ALA A 32 7.38 -9.35 29.46
N PRO A 33 6.74 -8.61 28.53
CA PRO A 33 7.38 -8.26 27.27
C PRO A 33 8.69 -7.53 27.61
N ASP A 34 9.79 -8.06 27.09
CA ASP A 34 11.13 -7.60 27.38
C ASP A 34 11.30 -6.16 26.85
N ALA A 35 11.04 -5.18 27.72
CA ALA A 35 11.13 -3.74 27.42
C ALA A 35 12.57 -3.29 27.08
N SER A 36 13.53 -4.22 27.07
CA SER A 36 14.92 -4.00 26.69
C SER A 36 15.20 -4.24 25.19
N ALA A 37 14.28 -4.89 24.44
CA ALA A 37 14.47 -5.21 23.02
C ALA A 37 14.07 -4.08 22.04
N GLU A 38 13.56 -2.95 22.55
CA GLU A 38 13.01 -1.87 21.71
C GLU A 38 14.09 -0.97 21.09
N ARG A 39 15.35 -1.08 21.51
CA ARG A 39 16.42 -0.13 21.14
C ARG A 39 17.34 -0.54 19.98
N ASN A 40 17.12 -1.70 19.35
CA ASN A 40 18.01 -2.21 18.29
C ASN A 40 17.30 -2.81 17.07
N ARG A 41 16.06 -2.38 16.76
CA ARG A 41 15.44 -2.75 15.49
C ARG A 41 15.97 -1.83 14.39
N LYS A 42 16.91 -2.35 13.60
CA LYS A 42 17.41 -1.69 12.37
C LYS A 42 16.20 -1.23 11.54
N PRO A 43 16.17 0.01 11.02
CA PRO A 43 15.05 0.48 10.21
C PRO A 43 14.83 -0.47 9.03
N ARG A 44 13.65 -1.09 8.98
CA ARG A 44 13.29 -2.05 7.91
C ARG A 44 13.11 -1.27 6.62
N ARG A 45 13.95 -1.55 5.63
CA ARG A 45 13.82 -1.01 4.27
C ARG A 45 12.78 -1.83 3.51
N ASN A 46 11.91 -1.15 2.77
CA ASN A 46 10.96 -1.80 1.88
C ASN A 46 11.70 -2.48 0.72
N ARG A 47 11.17 -3.62 0.25
CA ARG A 47 11.66 -4.26 -0.96
C ARG A 47 11.42 -3.34 -2.17
N PRO A 48 12.29 -3.35 -3.19
CA PRO A 48 12.03 -2.62 -4.43
C PRO A 48 10.64 -2.99 -4.98
N GLY A 49 9.92 -2.02 -5.51
CA GLY A 49 8.54 -2.18 -6.00
C GLY A 49 7.44 -2.15 -4.93
N THR A 50 7.73 -2.38 -3.65
CA THR A 50 6.70 -2.36 -2.59
C THR A 50 6.08 -0.96 -2.40
N VAL A 51 6.93 0.08 -2.45
CA VAL A 51 6.47 1.47 -2.33
C VAL A 51 5.69 1.88 -3.59
N ALA A 52 6.21 1.55 -4.77
CA ALA A 52 5.57 1.86 -6.05
C ALA A 52 4.17 1.23 -6.17
N LEU A 53 4.01 -0.06 -5.85
CA LEU A 53 2.71 -0.73 -5.89
C LEU A 53 1.70 -0.12 -4.91
N ARG A 54 2.17 0.35 -3.75
CA ARG A 54 1.32 1.04 -2.78
C ARG A 54 0.88 2.41 -3.31
N GLU A 55 1.78 3.16 -3.93
CA GLU A 55 1.50 4.45 -4.55
C GLU A 55 0.54 4.31 -5.74
N ILE A 56 0.74 3.32 -6.61
CA ILE A 56 -0.18 3.01 -7.72
C ILE A 56 -1.59 2.73 -7.19
N ARG A 57 -1.72 1.85 -6.18
CA ARG A 57 -3.03 1.56 -5.56
C ARG A 57 -3.65 2.80 -4.93
N GLN A 58 -2.83 3.69 -4.34
CA GLN A 58 -3.31 4.93 -3.75
C GLN A 58 -3.80 5.92 -4.82
N PHE A 59 -3.04 6.11 -5.90
CA PHE A 59 -3.40 7.03 -7.00
C PHE A 59 -4.58 6.52 -7.84
N GLN A 60 -4.77 5.21 -7.95
CA GLN A 60 -5.94 4.64 -8.60
C GLN A 60 -7.20 4.74 -7.71
N LYS A 61 -7.03 4.63 -6.38
CA LYS A 61 -8.14 4.75 -5.42
C LYS A 61 -8.54 6.20 -5.16
N THR A 62 -7.60 7.13 -5.21
CA THR A 62 -7.83 8.55 -4.88
C THR A 62 -7.49 9.43 -6.06
N TRP A 63 -8.38 10.38 -6.37
CA TRP A 63 -8.31 11.19 -7.59
C TRP A 63 -7.54 12.48 -7.30
N LYS A 64 -6.48 12.39 -6.51
CA LYS A 64 -5.70 13.55 -6.12
C LYS A 64 -4.92 14.05 -7.33
N LEU A 65 -4.97 15.36 -7.57
CA LEU A 65 -4.15 16.04 -8.55
C LEU A 65 -2.66 15.73 -8.31
N LEU A 66 -2.02 15.06 -9.27
CA LEU A 66 -0.62 14.63 -9.21
C LEU A 66 0.36 15.80 -9.36
N ILE A 67 -0.04 16.80 -10.14
CA ILE A 67 0.74 18.02 -10.38
C ILE A 67 0.39 19.04 -9.28
N PRO A 68 1.37 19.65 -8.60
CA PRO A 68 1.10 20.71 -7.65
C PRO A 68 0.46 21.93 -8.34
N ALA A 69 -0.50 22.59 -7.68
CA ALA A 69 -1.25 23.70 -8.28
C ALA A 69 -0.37 24.91 -8.63
N ALA A 70 0.61 25.27 -7.79
CA ALA A 70 1.45 26.44 -8.00
C ALA A 70 2.22 26.46 -9.34
N PRO A 71 2.99 25.41 -9.72
CA PRO A 71 3.64 25.37 -11.02
C PRO A 71 2.62 25.29 -12.17
N PHE A 72 1.52 24.55 -12.02
CA PHE A 72 0.48 24.45 -13.05
C PHE A 72 -0.14 25.82 -13.38
N ILE A 73 -0.48 26.60 -12.35
CA ILE A 73 -1.04 27.95 -12.52
C ILE A 73 -0.05 28.89 -13.22
N ARG A 74 1.24 28.78 -12.91
CA ARG A 74 2.28 29.58 -13.60
C ARG A 74 2.32 29.26 -15.09
N THR A 75 2.32 27.97 -15.44
CA THR A 75 2.32 27.53 -16.85
C THR A 75 1.07 27.97 -17.59
N VAL A 76 -0.12 27.84 -16.97
CA VAL A 76 -1.37 28.32 -17.58
C VAL A 76 -1.30 29.83 -17.86
N ARG A 77 -0.77 30.62 -16.91
CA ARG A 77 -0.62 32.07 -17.09
C ARG A 77 0.38 32.41 -18.20
N GLU A 78 1.52 31.73 -18.23
CA GLU A 78 2.55 31.91 -19.27
C GLU A 78 1.99 31.66 -20.67
N ILE A 79 1.29 30.52 -20.85
CA ILE A 79 0.64 30.18 -22.12
C ILE A 79 -0.44 31.21 -22.46
N SER A 80 -1.28 31.60 -21.50
CA SER A 80 -2.33 32.59 -21.74
C SER A 80 -1.78 33.95 -22.16
N HIS A 81 -0.63 34.36 -21.63
CA HIS A 81 0.02 35.61 -22.00
C HIS A 81 0.51 35.60 -23.45
N ILE A 82 0.95 34.45 -23.95
CA ILE A 82 1.43 34.29 -25.33
C ILE A 82 0.27 34.35 -26.33
N TYR A 83 -0.83 33.67 -26.06
CA TYR A 83 -1.93 33.51 -27.02
C TYR A 83 -3.08 34.50 -26.85
N SER A 84 -3.33 34.95 -25.63
CA SER A 84 -4.47 35.80 -25.27
C SER A 84 -4.09 36.81 -24.19
N PRO A 85 -3.23 37.81 -24.49
CA PRO A 85 -2.71 38.75 -23.49
C PRO A 85 -3.79 39.59 -22.79
N GLN A 86 -4.98 39.68 -23.37
CA GLN A 86 -6.14 40.37 -22.79
C GLN A 86 -6.72 39.65 -21.57
N ILE A 87 -6.49 38.33 -21.45
CA ILE A 87 -7.00 37.51 -20.35
C ILE A 87 -5.97 37.51 -19.23
N THR A 88 -6.15 38.42 -18.27
CA THR A 88 -5.23 38.61 -17.14
C THR A 88 -5.68 37.93 -15.85
N ARG A 89 -6.96 37.51 -15.77
CA ARG A 89 -7.54 36.88 -14.58
C ARG A 89 -8.14 35.51 -14.91
N TRP A 90 -7.91 34.58 -13.99
CA TRP A 90 -8.42 33.22 -14.03
C TRP A 90 -9.20 32.94 -12.74
N THR A 91 -10.36 32.29 -12.86
CA THR A 91 -11.11 31.81 -11.70
C THR A 91 -10.45 30.54 -11.15
N ALA A 92 -10.63 30.29 -9.85
CA ALA A 92 -10.09 29.08 -9.22
C ALA A 92 -10.67 27.80 -9.84
N GLU A 93 -11.98 27.79 -10.11
CA GLU A 93 -12.68 26.66 -10.75
C GLU A 93 -12.15 26.37 -12.17
N ALA A 94 -11.89 27.39 -12.97
CA ALA A 94 -11.35 27.20 -14.32
C ALA A 94 -9.95 26.56 -14.28
N LEU A 95 -9.11 26.96 -13.32
CA LEU A 95 -7.78 26.38 -13.14
C LEU A 95 -7.86 24.91 -12.71
N ILE A 96 -8.81 24.56 -11.84
CA ILE A 96 -9.05 23.17 -11.44
C ILE A 96 -9.55 22.35 -12.62
N ALA A 97 -10.54 22.84 -13.37
CA ALA A 97 -11.09 22.16 -14.53
C ALA A 97 -10.03 21.91 -15.62
N LEU A 98 -9.18 22.90 -15.88
CA LEU A 98 -8.03 22.74 -16.79
C LEU A 98 -7.06 21.66 -16.28
N GLN A 99 -6.83 21.62 -14.98
CA GLN A 99 -5.93 20.63 -14.38
C GLN A 99 -6.50 19.22 -14.44
N GLU A 100 -7.81 19.07 -14.23
CA GLU A 100 -8.52 17.79 -14.36
C GLU A 100 -8.53 17.29 -15.80
N ALA A 101 -8.83 18.16 -16.77
CA ALA A 101 -8.77 17.83 -18.19
C ALA A 101 -7.36 17.39 -18.63
N ALA A 102 -6.33 18.10 -18.17
CA ALA A 102 -4.94 17.73 -18.41
C ALA A 102 -4.56 16.39 -17.74
N GLY A 103 -5.01 16.15 -16.51
CA GLY A 103 -4.75 14.90 -15.78
C GLY A 103 -5.44 13.69 -16.40
N GLY A 104 -6.67 13.83 -16.89
CA GLY A 104 -7.40 12.79 -17.59
C GLY A 104 -6.71 12.35 -18.90
N PHE A 105 -6.09 13.29 -19.62
CA PHE A 105 -5.30 12.99 -20.80
C PHE A 105 -4.10 12.08 -20.49
N PHE A 106 -3.33 12.37 -19.44
CA PHE A 106 -2.17 11.54 -19.08
C PHE A 106 -2.55 10.14 -18.56
N GLY A 107 -3.73 10.00 -17.93
CA GLY A 107 -4.22 8.71 -17.43
C GLY A 107 -4.82 7.81 -18.50
N SER A 108 -5.27 8.37 -19.63
CA SER A 108 -5.99 7.65 -20.70
C SER A 108 -5.07 7.00 -21.77
N PHE A 109 -3.75 7.16 -21.68
CA PHE A 109 -2.79 6.67 -22.69
C PHE A 109 -2.21 5.27 -22.41
N VAL A 110 -2.91 4.44 -21.62
CA VAL A 110 -2.55 3.04 -21.35
C VAL A 110 -3.70 2.12 -21.70
#